data_AF-A0A7K0PHP5-F1
#
_entry.id   AF-A0A7K0PHP5-F1
#
_cell.length_a   1.000
_cell.length_b   1.000
_cell.length_c   1.000
_cell.angle_alpha   90.00
_cell.angle_beta   90.00
_cell.angle_gamma   90.00
#
_symmetry.space_group_name_H-M   'P 1'
#
loop_
_entity.id
_entity.type
_entity.pdbx_description
1 polymer ?
#
loop_
_entity_poly.entity_id
_entity_poly.type
_entity_poly.pdbx_seq_one_letter_code
_entity_poly.pdbx_strand_id
1 'polypeptide(L)'
;SDFDVVVATPDQMPLVGRLGRVLGPQGKMPNPKVGTVTMDVAKAVSESKAGKVEYRTDRTAIVHLTIGKASFPTEQLVENLVAVLDEINRAKPSAAKGRYIRTVTVASTMGPGVKIDQASARVSVEEGVAVAA
;
A
#
# COMPACT_ATOMS: atom_id res chain seq x y z
N SER A 1 -22.04 -5.64 -9.54
CA SER A 1 -21.48 -4.47 -10.23
C SER A 1 -19.97 -4.53 -10.19
N ASP A 2 -19.37 -4.63 -11.35
CA ASP A 2 -17.96 -4.98 -11.57
C ASP A 2 -17.06 -3.73 -11.58
N PHE A 3 -16.89 -3.08 -10.44
CA PHE A 3 -15.96 -1.97 -10.30
C PHE A 3 -15.21 -2.06 -8.98
N ASP A 4 -13.89 -1.85 -8.99
CA ASP A 4 -13.06 -2.02 -7.79
C ASP A 4 -12.90 -0.73 -6.97
N VAL A 5 -12.94 0.43 -7.64
CA VAL A 5 -12.70 1.74 -7.03
C VAL A 5 -13.75 2.74 -7.48
N VAL A 6 -14.26 3.54 -6.55
CA VAL A 6 -15.15 4.68 -6.82
C VAL A 6 -14.41 5.97 -6.47
N VAL A 7 -14.34 6.89 -7.43
CA VAL A 7 -13.78 8.23 -7.26
C VAL A 7 -14.93 9.23 -7.37
N ALA A 8 -14.98 10.21 -6.47
CA ALA A 8 -16.03 11.22 -6.46
C ALA A 8 -15.44 12.62 -6.30
N THR A 9 -16.16 13.62 -6.79
CA THR A 9 -15.88 15.02 -6.50
C THR A 9 -16.65 15.47 -5.25
N PRO A 10 -16.14 16.43 -4.46
CA PRO A 10 -16.77 16.87 -3.21
C PRO A 10 -18.23 17.34 -3.34
N ASP A 11 -18.60 17.92 -4.49
CA ASP A 11 -19.95 18.37 -4.82
C ASP A 11 -20.96 17.22 -4.95
N GLN A 12 -20.52 16.02 -5.36
CA GLN A 12 -21.37 14.85 -5.55
C GLN A 12 -21.52 13.99 -4.28
N MET A 13 -20.73 14.26 -3.24
CA MET A 13 -20.74 13.50 -1.98
C MET A 13 -22.10 13.44 -1.25
N PRO A 14 -22.96 14.48 -1.25
CA PRO A 14 -24.29 14.39 -0.63
C PRO A 14 -25.19 13.35 -1.30
N LEU A 15 -25.02 13.12 -2.61
CA LEU A 15 -25.76 12.11 -3.36
C LEU A 15 -25.17 10.71 -3.13
N VAL A 16 -23.83 10.59 -3.16
CA VAL A 16 -23.10 9.35 -2.89
C VAL A 16 -23.32 8.85 -1.46
N GLY A 17 -23.47 9.76 -0.49
CA GLY A 17 -23.80 9.42 0.90
C GLY A 17 -25.15 8.70 1.03
N ARG A 18 -26.14 9.02 0.19
CA ARG A 18 -27.43 8.30 0.15
C ARG A 18 -27.30 6.87 -0.36
N LEU A 19 -26.30 6.61 -1.21
CA LEU A 19 -25.95 5.27 -1.73
C LEU A 19 -25.11 4.45 -0.74
N GLY A 20 -24.84 4.97 0.46
CA GLY A 20 -24.04 4.30 1.50
C GLY A 20 -24.57 2.92 1.91
N ARG A 21 -25.88 2.63 1.73
CA ARG A 21 -26.44 1.29 1.98
C ARG A 21 -25.86 0.20 1.07
N VAL A 22 -25.46 0.56 -0.15
CA VAL A 22 -24.90 -0.36 -1.14
C VAL A 22 -23.38 -0.30 -1.14
N LEU A 23 -22.81 0.91 -1.11
CA LEU A 23 -21.36 1.13 -1.18
C LEU A 23 -20.63 0.88 0.15
N GLY A 24 -21.34 1.00 1.28
CA GLY A 24 -20.81 0.74 2.63
C GLY A 24 -20.36 -0.71 2.85
N PRO A 25 -21.24 -1.72 2.71
CA PRO A 25 -20.86 -3.12 2.94
C PRO A 25 -19.82 -3.64 1.94
N GLN A 26 -19.69 -3.01 0.77
CA GLN A 26 -18.68 -3.35 -0.23
C GLN A 26 -17.32 -2.65 0.00
N GLY A 27 -17.22 -1.74 0.97
CA GLY A 27 -15.98 -1.00 1.26
C GLY A 27 -15.55 -0.04 0.14
N LYS A 28 -16.41 0.22 -0.85
CA LYS A 28 -16.12 1.05 -2.04
C LYS A 28 -16.55 2.51 -1.85
N MET A 29 -16.83 2.92 -0.62
CA MET A 29 -17.24 4.27 -0.32
C MET A 29 -16.06 5.24 -0.48
N PRO A 30 -16.18 6.32 -1.29
CA PRO A 30 -15.12 7.32 -1.43
C PRO A 30 -14.77 7.96 -0.09
N ASN A 31 -13.48 8.11 0.19
CA ASN A 31 -12.99 8.66 1.46
C ASN A 31 -12.01 9.81 1.18
N PRO A 32 -12.23 11.02 1.73
CA PRO A 32 -11.31 12.14 1.57
C PRO A 32 -9.88 11.83 2.04
N LYS A 33 -9.70 10.96 3.04
CA LYS A 33 -8.36 10.57 3.52
C LYS A 33 -7.53 9.79 2.49
N VAL A 34 -8.21 9.11 1.58
CA VAL A 34 -7.64 8.26 0.53
C VAL A 34 -7.31 9.09 -0.72
N GLY A 35 -7.81 10.33 -0.80
CA GLY A 35 -7.71 11.16 -1.99
C GLY A 35 -8.65 10.73 -3.12
N THR A 36 -9.53 9.74 -2.89
CA THR A 36 -10.62 9.37 -3.81
C THR A 36 -11.74 10.39 -3.85
N VAL A 37 -11.69 11.41 -2.99
CA VAL A 37 -12.50 12.63 -3.09
C VAL A 37 -11.59 13.80 -3.44
N THR A 38 -11.53 14.14 -4.72
CA THR A 38 -10.68 15.23 -5.22
C THR A 38 -11.39 16.02 -6.32
N MET A 39 -10.95 17.26 -6.55
CA MET A 39 -11.39 18.06 -7.71
C MET A 39 -10.70 17.59 -9.01
N ASP A 40 -9.55 16.93 -8.90
CA ASP A 40 -8.73 16.49 -10.04
C ASP A 40 -8.93 14.98 -10.30
N VAL A 41 -10.06 14.65 -10.95
CA VAL A 41 -10.49 13.26 -11.20
C VAL A 41 -9.52 12.52 -12.12
N ALA A 42 -8.91 13.21 -13.08
CA ALA A 42 -7.99 12.59 -14.05
C ALA A 42 -6.75 12.03 -13.35
N LYS A 43 -6.15 12.80 -12.45
CA LYS A 43 -5.01 12.33 -11.64
C LYS A 43 -5.40 11.17 -10.73
N ALA A 44 -6.51 11.28 -10.01
CA ALA A 44 -6.98 10.21 -9.13
C ALA A 44 -7.22 8.89 -9.86
N VAL A 45 -7.74 8.93 -11.10
CA VAL A 45 -7.91 7.72 -11.92
C VAL A 45 -6.54 7.14 -12.33
N SER A 46 -5.58 7.98 -12.73
CA SER A 46 -4.24 7.52 -13.09
C SER A 46 -3.50 6.88 -11.91
N GLU A 47 -3.57 7.48 -10.72
CA GLU A 47 -2.96 6.96 -9.49
C GLU A 47 -3.63 5.67 -9.01
N SER A 48 -4.97 5.59 -9.13
CA SER A 48 -5.70 4.37 -8.76
C SER A 48 -5.37 3.21 -9.70
N LYS A 49 -5.19 3.49 -11.00
CA LYS A 49 -4.76 2.49 -11.99
C LYS A 49 -3.30 2.08 -11.82
N ALA A 50 -2.44 2.97 -11.33
CA ALA A 50 -1.03 2.66 -11.05
C ALA A 50 -0.85 1.70 -9.86
N GLY A 51 -1.93 1.27 -9.19
CA GLY A 51 -1.85 0.29 -8.12
C GLY A 51 -1.42 0.88 -6.79
N LYS A 52 -1.88 2.10 -6.47
CA LYS A 52 -1.67 2.74 -5.17
C LYS A 52 -2.13 1.80 -4.04
N VAL A 53 -1.18 1.37 -3.21
CA VAL A 53 -1.48 0.53 -2.04
C VAL A 53 -1.53 1.41 -0.80
N GLU A 54 -2.63 1.35 -0.08
CA GLU A 54 -2.78 2.05 1.18
C GLU A 54 -2.29 1.20 2.34
N TYR A 55 -1.56 1.83 3.25
CA TYR A 55 -1.21 1.22 4.52
C TYR A 55 -1.84 2.01 5.66
N ARG A 56 -2.39 1.28 6.63
CA ARG A 56 -2.90 1.84 7.87
C ARG A 56 -2.23 1.12 9.03
N THR A 57 -1.82 1.91 10.02
CA THR A 57 -1.32 1.37 11.28
C THR A 57 -2.48 0.84 12.11
N ASP A 58 -2.33 -0.38 12.63
CA ASP A 58 -3.28 -0.95 13.58
C ASP A 58 -3.07 -0.37 15.00
N ARG A 59 -3.86 -0.83 15.97
CA ARG A 59 -3.72 -0.41 17.37
C ARG A 59 -2.42 -0.91 18.01
N THR A 60 -1.83 -1.97 17.46
CA THR A 60 -0.57 -2.59 17.90
C THR A 60 0.66 -1.99 17.22
N ALA A 61 0.51 -0.90 16.47
CA ALA A 61 1.57 -0.22 15.73
C ALA A 61 2.25 -1.07 14.64
N ILE A 62 1.53 -2.06 14.11
CA ILE A 62 1.94 -2.90 12.98
C ILE A 62 1.30 -2.35 11.70
N VAL A 63 2.07 -2.38 10.63
CA VAL A 63 1.62 -2.01 9.28
C VAL A 63 1.50 -3.29 8.46
N HIS A 64 0.30 -3.57 7.99
CA HIS A 64 0.03 -4.68 7.09
C HIS A 64 -0.09 -4.16 5.66
N LEU A 65 0.69 -4.72 4.74
CA LEU A 65 0.65 -4.35 3.34
C LEU A 65 0.91 -5.57 2.45
N THR A 66 0.18 -5.65 1.34
CA THR A 66 0.37 -6.66 0.31
C THR A 66 1.36 -6.14 -0.73
N ILE A 67 2.54 -6.74 -0.80
CA ILE A 67 3.61 -6.36 -1.74
C ILE A 67 3.43 -6.94 -3.16
N GLY A 68 2.52 -7.92 -3.33
CA GLY A 68 2.27 -8.57 -4.62
C GLY A 68 1.55 -9.91 -4.49
N LYS A 69 1.47 -10.63 -5.62
CA LYS A 69 0.98 -12.01 -5.69
C LYS A 69 2.14 -12.99 -5.85
N ALA A 70 1.94 -14.24 -5.48
CA ALA A 70 2.95 -15.30 -5.65
C ALA A 70 3.31 -15.58 -7.12
N SER A 71 2.49 -15.11 -8.07
CA SER A 71 2.71 -15.23 -9.50
C SER A 71 3.62 -14.14 -10.08
N PHE A 72 4.10 -13.19 -9.28
CA PHE A 72 5.05 -12.16 -9.72
C PHE A 72 6.48 -12.71 -9.71
N PRO A 73 7.35 -12.23 -10.62
CA PRO A 73 8.76 -12.59 -10.59
C PRO A 73 9.41 -12.07 -9.30
N THR A 74 10.41 -12.81 -8.81
CA THR A 74 11.09 -12.52 -7.54
C THR A 74 11.68 -11.10 -7.51
N GLU A 75 12.22 -10.63 -8.62
CA GLU A 75 12.81 -9.28 -8.76
C GLU A 75 11.79 -8.18 -8.42
N GLN A 76 10.59 -8.24 -9.02
CA GLN A 76 9.52 -7.26 -8.76
C GLN A 76 9.04 -7.31 -7.30
N LEU A 77 9.06 -8.48 -6.66
CA LEU A 77 8.70 -8.61 -5.25
C LEU A 77 9.73 -7.95 -4.34
N VAL A 78 11.02 -8.05 -4.68
CA VAL A 78 12.11 -7.40 -3.94
C VAL A 78 12.05 -5.89 -4.14
N GLU A 79 11.86 -5.40 -5.37
CA GLU A 79 11.70 -3.97 -5.67
C GLU A 79 10.52 -3.35 -4.91
N ASN A 80 9.35 -4.02 -4.91
CA ASN A 80 8.18 -3.56 -4.18
C ASN A 80 8.44 -3.52 -2.66
N LEU A 81 9.14 -4.50 -2.12
CA LEU A 81 9.50 -4.54 -0.70
C LEU A 81 10.40 -3.36 -0.32
N VAL A 82 11.41 -3.06 -1.15
CA VAL A 82 12.36 -1.96 -0.92
C VAL A 82 11.65 -0.61 -1.00
N ALA A 83 10.80 -0.41 -2.02
CA ALA A 83 10.00 0.80 -2.17
C ALA A 83 9.12 1.07 -0.94
N VAL A 84 8.50 0.03 -0.39
CA VAL A 84 7.67 0.13 0.83
C VAL A 84 8.52 0.48 2.05
N LEU A 85 9.69 -0.14 2.23
CA LEU A 85 10.59 0.15 3.35
C LEU A 85 11.12 1.58 3.31
N ASP A 86 11.45 2.09 2.13
CA ASP A 86 11.94 3.45 1.97
C ASP A 86 10.84 4.50 2.20
N GLU A 87 9.61 4.24 1.73
CA GLU A 87 8.48 5.13 2.00
C GLU A 87 8.10 5.13 3.50
N ILE A 88 8.16 3.98 4.18
CA ILE A 88 7.96 3.91 5.64
C ILE A 88 9.03 4.72 6.38
N ASN A 89 10.30 4.63 5.97
CA ASN A 89 11.37 5.42 6.56
C ASN A 89 11.18 6.92 6.33
N ARG A 90 10.68 7.31 5.15
CA ARG A 90 10.34 8.71 4.84
C ARG A 90 9.16 9.21 5.66
N ALA A 91 8.17 8.36 5.91
CA ALA A 91 7.01 8.66 6.74
C ALA A 91 7.32 8.70 8.25
N LYS A 92 8.59 8.47 8.66
CA LYS A 92 8.99 8.52 10.06
C LYS A 92 8.68 9.90 10.67
N PRO A 93 7.80 10.00 11.68
CA PRO A 93 7.52 11.26 12.33
C PRO A 93 8.75 11.71 13.15
N SER A 94 9.02 13.02 13.16
CA SER A 94 10.18 13.61 13.85
C SER A 94 10.20 13.32 15.36
N ALA A 95 9.06 12.97 15.96
CA ALA A 95 8.93 12.59 17.36
C ALA A 95 9.41 11.14 17.66
N ALA A 96 9.57 10.29 16.66
CA ALA A 96 9.97 8.90 16.84
C ALA A 96 11.47 8.77 17.14
N LYS A 97 11.80 8.51 18.41
CA LYS A 97 13.18 8.24 18.87
C LYS A 97 13.52 6.74 18.72
N GLY A 98 14.74 6.44 18.27
CA GLY A 98 15.24 5.07 18.12
C GLY A 98 14.96 4.43 16.75
N ARG A 99 15.09 3.09 16.69
CA ARG A 99 14.87 2.28 15.48
C ARG A 99 13.37 2.24 15.17
N TYR A 100 12.99 2.80 14.02
CA TYR A 100 11.58 2.95 13.63
C TYR A 100 10.95 1.61 13.22
N ILE A 101 11.69 0.80 12.44
CA ILE A 101 11.27 -0.53 12.02
C ILE A 101 11.96 -1.56 12.92
N ARG A 102 11.20 -2.32 13.72
CA ARG A 102 11.76 -3.33 14.64
C ARG A 102 12.01 -4.67 13.95
N THR A 103 10.98 -5.18 13.29
CA THR A 103 10.98 -6.49 12.63
C THR A 103 10.17 -6.40 11.35
N VAL A 104 10.61 -7.11 10.31
CA VAL A 104 9.86 -7.26 9.07
C VAL A 104 9.61 -8.75 8.88
N THR A 105 8.35 -9.12 8.65
CA THR A 105 7.94 -10.50 8.43
C THR A 105 7.17 -10.56 7.13
N VAL A 106 7.58 -11.44 6.23
CA VAL A 106 6.88 -11.71 4.98
C VAL A 106 6.16 -13.03 5.12
N ALA A 107 4.87 -13.05 4.80
CA ALA A 107 4.05 -14.24 4.83
C ALA A 107 3.17 -14.29 3.57
N SER A 108 2.93 -15.49 3.06
CA SER A 108 1.88 -15.72 2.08
C SER A 108 0.53 -15.87 2.79
N THR A 109 -0.59 -15.71 2.06
CA THR A 109 -1.94 -15.71 2.64
C THR A 109 -2.26 -16.95 3.49
N MET A 110 -1.69 -18.11 3.15
CA MET A 110 -1.90 -19.38 3.85
C MET A 110 -0.59 -20.03 4.32
N GLY A 111 0.52 -19.28 4.35
CA GLY A 111 1.85 -19.82 4.65
C GLY A 111 2.44 -19.32 5.98
N PRO A 112 3.49 -20.00 6.47
CA PRO A 112 4.24 -19.52 7.63
C PRO A 112 4.94 -18.19 7.32
N GLY A 113 5.01 -17.32 8.32
CA GLY A 113 5.73 -16.05 8.21
C GLY A 113 7.23 -16.22 8.39
N VAL A 114 8.01 -15.72 7.44
CA VAL A 114 9.47 -15.70 7.50
C VAL A 114 9.93 -14.30 7.93
N LYS A 115 10.72 -14.25 9.00
CA LYS A 115 11.34 -13.00 9.45
C LYS A 115 12.50 -12.67 8.52
N ILE A 116 12.52 -11.47 7.98
CA ILE A 116 13.59 -10.97 7.15
C ILE A 116 14.35 -9.86 7.88
N ASP A 117 15.66 -9.80 7.68
CA ASP A 117 16.44 -8.68 8.17
C ASP A 117 16.35 -7.50 7.21
N GLN A 118 16.23 -6.31 7.79
CA GLN A 118 16.09 -5.04 7.07
C GLN A 118 17.38 -4.66 6.35
N ALA A 119 18.54 -5.09 6.88
CA ALA A 119 19.84 -4.81 6.27
C ALA A 119 20.04 -5.64 4.99
N SER A 120 19.69 -6.94 5.03
CA SER A 120 19.85 -7.85 3.90
C SER A 120 18.88 -7.57 2.75
N ALA A 121 17.68 -7.04 3.02
CA ALA A 121 16.69 -6.72 1.99
C ALA A 121 17.15 -5.64 0.99
N ARG A 122 18.13 -4.80 1.38
CA ARG A 122 18.76 -3.82 0.46
C ARG A 122 19.86 -4.44 -0.40
N VAL A 123 20.56 -5.44 0.12
CA VAL A 123 21.70 -6.10 -0.55
C VAL A 123 21.25 -7.00 -1.70
N SER A 124 20.08 -7.64 -1.58
CA SER A 124 19.55 -8.51 -2.64
C SER A 124 19.15 -7.77 -3.93
N VAL A 125 18.99 -6.44 -3.87
CA VAL A 125 18.78 -5.62 -5.07
C VAL A 125 20.09 -5.43 -5.85
N GLU A 126 21.23 -5.29 -5.16
CA GLU A 126 22.54 -5.14 -5.81
C GLU A 126 23.00 -6.43 -6.49
N GLU A 127 22.74 -7.60 -5.90
CA GLU A 127 23.08 -8.89 -6.52
C GLU A 127 22.21 -9.23 -7.75
N GLY A 128 20.96 -8.76 -7.81
CA GLY A 128 20.10 -8.91 -8.99
C GLY A 128 20.50 -8.02 -10.16
N VAL A 129 21.04 -6.82 -9.88
CA VAL A 129 21.56 -5.90 -10.91
C VAL A 129 22.90 -6.38 -11.46
N ALA A 130 23.73 -7.05 -10.66
CA ALA A 130 25.05 -7.55 -11.08
C ALA A 130 24.99 -8.75 -12.05
N VAL A 131 23.84 -9.41 -12.22
CA VAL A 131 23.67 -10.51 -13.20
C VAL A 131 23.11 -10.02 -14.55
N ALA A 132 22.69 -8.75 -14.62
CA ALA A 132 22.10 -8.13 -15.81
C ALA A 132 23.04 -7.12 -16.53
N ALA A 133 24.35 -7.17 -16.27
CA ALA A 133 25.39 -6.43 -16.99
C ALA A 133 26.46 -7.39 -17.53
#